data_AF-A0A7S0NMX7-F1
#
_entry.id   AF-A0A7S0NMX7-F1
#
_cell.length_a   1.000
_cell.length_b   1.000
_cell.length_c   1.000
_cell.angle_alpha   90.00
_cell.angle_beta   90.00
_cell.angle_gamma   90.00
#
_symmetry.space_group_name_H-M   'P 1'
#
loop_
_entity.id
_entity.type
_entity.pdbx_description
1 polymer ?
#
loop_
_entity_poly.entity_id
_entity_poly.type
_entity_poly.pdbx_seq_one_letter_code
_entity_poly.pdbx_strand_id
1 'polypeptide(L)'
;EYLRCVVSISKKVDRAVDRAPIHAKIMDAETKTFIILVCSIALAHGGVRVMWGALCPIVFGERRWAQLSDAKQYEIRLAFNCAVNGILAPALVYPALTSTPPLNQNGLYATVFPRHEGSVLGCAASVGYLLYDLLAMLSNFTVSIKANGVVAYNLYIWHHALSIMFWPVAVLHNSFVFFVNWFVASEASSTFLAARGAMLSLGTINTPVGVAVQLGFVASFFMSRIYVMPNLIKSIYYADWGQVPAWQANIARCTVPLPFLLNIYWWMMILRSMYKVIFGKKRGGKGKKAA
;
A
#
# COMPACT_ATOMS: atom_id res chain seq x y z
N GLU A 1 23.24 -11.94 1.41
CA GLU A 1 22.93 -13.39 1.51
C GLU A 1 21.50 -13.76 1.13
N TYR A 2 20.49 -12.97 1.52
CA TYR A 2 19.07 -13.20 1.16
C TYR A 2 18.83 -13.37 -0.35
N LEU A 3 19.37 -12.49 -1.19
CA LEU A 3 19.31 -12.58 -2.66
C LEU A 3 19.95 -13.86 -3.23
N ARG A 4 21.04 -14.35 -2.63
CA ARG A 4 21.69 -15.61 -3.08
C ARG A 4 20.85 -16.84 -2.72
N CYS A 5 20.15 -16.80 -1.58
CA CYS A 5 19.24 -17.86 -1.17
C CYS A 5 18.05 -17.97 -2.13
N VAL A 6 17.44 -16.84 -2.51
CA VAL A 6 16.31 -16.80 -3.46
C VAL A 6 16.70 -17.35 -4.84
N VAL A 7 17.87 -16.94 -5.37
CA VAL A 7 18.38 -17.44 -6.66
C VAL A 7 18.70 -18.93 -6.61
N SER A 8 19.21 -19.45 -5.48
CA SER A 8 19.48 -20.88 -5.32
C SER A 8 18.22 -21.73 -5.23
N ILE A 9 17.13 -21.20 -4.68
CA ILE A 9 15.84 -21.90 -4.58
C ILE A 9 15.18 -21.96 -5.97
N SER A 10 15.17 -20.85 -6.71
CA SER A 10 14.65 -20.79 -8.09
C SER A 10 15.28 -21.86 -8.99
N LYS A 11 16.62 -21.96 -9.00
CA LYS A 11 17.33 -22.97 -9.83
C LYS A 11 17.03 -24.42 -9.47
N LYS A 12 16.66 -24.71 -8.22
CA LYS A 12 16.28 -26.07 -7.79
C LYS A 12 14.84 -26.40 -8.17
N VAL A 13 13.96 -25.41 -8.18
CA VAL A 13 12.56 -25.56 -8.61
C VAL A 13 12.47 -25.81 -10.11
N ASP A 14 13.27 -25.12 -10.92
CA ASP A 14 13.27 -25.28 -12.39
C ASP A 14 13.56 -26.73 -12.81
N ARG A 15 14.56 -27.37 -12.18
CA ARG A 15 14.93 -28.77 -12.49
C ARG A 15 13.89 -29.81 -12.10
N ALA A 16 12.99 -29.48 -11.18
CA ALA A 16 11.92 -30.38 -10.74
C ALA A 16 10.66 -30.28 -11.61
N VAL A 17 10.47 -29.17 -12.32
CA VAL A 17 9.30 -28.92 -13.19
C VAL A 17 9.39 -29.68 -14.52
N ASP A 18 10.61 -29.94 -15.03
CA ASP A 18 10.85 -30.65 -16.30
C ASP A 18 10.42 -32.13 -16.32
N ARG A 19 9.88 -32.69 -15.22
CA ARG A 19 9.55 -34.12 -15.11
C ARG A 19 8.07 -34.44 -14.85
N ALA A 20 7.15 -33.48 -14.92
CA ALA A 20 5.73 -33.71 -14.61
C ALA A 20 4.81 -33.80 -15.86
N PRO A 21 3.76 -34.65 -15.85
CA PRO A 21 2.88 -34.89 -17.00
C PRO A 21 1.89 -33.75 -17.30
N ILE A 22 1.47 -33.69 -18.58
CA ILE A 22 0.95 -32.52 -19.32
C ILE A 22 -0.44 -31.99 -18.87
N HIS A 23 -1.22 -32.74 -18.09
CA HIS A 23 -2.60 -32.33 -17.71
C HIS A 23 -2.74 -31.67 -16.34
N ALA A 24 -1.65 -31.54 -15.58
CA ALA A 24 -1.55 -30.55 -14.52
C ALA A 24 -0.43 -29.60 -14.94
N LYS A 25 -0.74 -28.53 -15.69
CA LYS A 25 0.15 -27.36 -15.73
C LYS A 25 0.07 -26.69 -14.35
N ILE A 26 0.76 -27.34 -13.44
CA ILE A 26 1.33 -26.83 -12.20
C ILE A 26 1.71 -25.38 -12.45
N MET A 27 1.22 -24.46 -11.61
CA MET A 27 1.69 -23.05 -11.57
C MET A 27 3.18 -22.99 -11.91
N ASP A 28 3.55 -22.15 -12.86
CA ASP A 28 4.95 -22.01 -13.27
C ASP A 28 5.82 -21.62 -12.05
N ALA A 29 7.12 -21.90 -12.16
CA ALA A 29 8.06 -21.71 -11.05
C ALA A 29 8.08 -20.26 -10.53
N GLU A 30 7.84 -19.29 -11.40
CA GLU A 30 7.80 -17.87 -11.04
C GLU A 30 6.55 -17.54 -10.23
N THR A 31 5.37 -18.00 -10.67
CA THR A 31 4.11 -17.84 -9.90
C THR A 31 4.22 -18.48 -8.51
N LYS A 32 4.80 -19.68 -8.40
CA LYS A 32 5.06 -20.32 -7.10
C LYS A 32 5.98 -19.49 -6.21
N THR A 33 7.08 -19.00 -6.77
CA THR A 33 8.06 -18.19 -6.04
C THR A 33 7.43 -16.90 -5.55
N PHE A 34 6.62 -16.25 -6.38
CA PHE A 34 5.89 -15.04 -6.02
C PHE A 34 4.94 -15.28 -4.85
N ILE A 35 4.14 -16.35 -4.89
CA ILE A 35 3.20 -16.68 -3.81
C ILE A 35 3.96 -16.97 -2.50
N ILE A 36 5.03 -17.76 -2.55
CA ILE A 36 5.86 -18.05 -1.37
C ILE A 36 6.43 -16.74 -0.80
N LEU A 37 6.89 -15.82 -1.66
CA LEU A 37 7.41 -14.52 -1.24
C LEU A 37 6.32 -13.66 -0.57
N VAL A 38 5.14 -13.54 -1.17
CA VAL A 38 3.98 -12.83 -0.59
C VAL A 38 3.62 -13.41 0.79
N CYS A 39 3.49 -14.73 0.90
CA CYS A 39 3.17 -15.39 2.16
C CYS A 39 4.27 -15.18 3.22
N SER A 40 5.55 -15.23 2.82
CA SER A 40 6.68 -14.99 3.72
C SER A 40 6.69 -13.56 4.24
N ILE A 41 6.38 -12.58 3.38
CA ILE A 41 6.29 -11.17 3.76
C ILE A 41 5.09 -10.94 4.68
N ALA A 42 3.93 -11.54 4.40
CA ALA A 42 2.77 -11.46 5.28
C ALA A 42 3.07 -12.03 6.68
N LEU A 43 3.76 -13.18 6.76
CA LEU A 43 4.21 -13.76 8.02
C LEU A 43 5.24 -12.88 8.73
N ALA A 44 6.18 -12.29 7.98
CA ALA A 44 7.15 -11.35 8.54
C ALA A 44 6.47 -10.12 9.15
N HIS A 45 5.44 -9.58 8.50
CA HIS A 45 4.61 -8.52 9.07
C HIS A 45 3.88 -8.97 10.34
N GLY A 46 3.39 -10.21 10.39
CA GLY A 46 2.86 -10.80 11.62
C GLY A 46 3.88 -10.80 12.76
N GLY A 47 5.10 -11.27 12.49
CA GLY A 47 6.21 -11.25 13.44
C GLY A 47 6.56 -9.83 13.89
N VAL A 48 6.65 -8.87 12.96
CA VAL A 48 6.89 -7.45 13.25
C VAL A 48 5.82 -6.88 14.19
N ARG A 49 4.54 -7.21 14.00
CA ARG A 49 3.48 -6.73 14.90
C ARG A 49 3.58 -7.33 16.29
N VAL A 50 3.89 -8.63 16.40
CA VAL A 50 4.06 -9.28 17.71
C VAL A 50 5.21 -8.63 18.47
N MET A 51 6.36 -8.48 17.80
CA MET A 51 7.54 -7.83 18.35
C MET A 51 7.23 -6.38 18.75
N TRP A 52 6.69 -5.58 17.84
CA TRP A 52 6.36 -4.18 18.13
C TRP A 52 5.31 -4.05 19.24
N GLY A 53 4.32 -4.93 19.26
CA GLY A 53 3.31 -4.99 20.32
C GLY A 53 3.89 -5.26 21.71
N ALA A 54 4.94 -6.07 21.80
CA ALA A 54 5.68 -6.31 23.04
C ALA A 54 6.56 -5.12 23.44
N LEU A 55 7.07 -4.35 22.47
CA LEU A 55 7.89 -3.16 22.72
C LEU A 55 7.06 -1.92 23.08
N CYS A 56 5.82 -1.81 22.59
CA CYS A 56 4.95 -0.64 22.82
C CYS A 56 4.83 -0.23 24.30
N PRO A 57 4.55 -1.14 25.28
CA PRO A 57 4.50 -0.77 26.69
C PRO A 57 5.82 -0.19 27.20
N ILE A 58 6.96 -0.68 26.73
CA ILE A 58 8.29 -0.22 27.13
C ILE A 58 8.57 1.15 26.53
N VAL A 59 8.33 1.31 25.22
CA VAL A 59 8.60 2.55 24.47
C VAL A 59 7.71 3.71 24.94
N PHE A 60 6.43 3.44 25.21
CA PHE A 60 5.47 4.48 25.59
C PHE A 60 5.23 4.60 27.10
N GLY A 61 5.83 3.71 27.90
CA GLY A 61 5.64 3.57 29.34
C GLY A 61 4.39 2.73 29.68
N GLU A 62 4.58 1.70 30.50
CA GLU A 62 3.55 0.67 30.77
C GLU A 62 2.24 1.26 31.26
N ARG A 63 2.30 2.21 32.20
CA ARG A 63 1.14 2.89 32.76
C ARG A 63 0.36 3.67 31.71
N ARG A 64 1.06 4.39 30.83
CA ARG A 64 0.43 5.16 29.75
C ARG A 64 -0.17 4.24 28.70
N TRP A 65 0.54 3.17 28.34
CA TRP A 65 0.08 2.17 27.38
C TRP A 65 -1.20 1.48 27.86
N ALA A 66 -1.24 1.04 29.12
CA ALA A 66 -2.41 0.39 29.72
C ALA A 66 -3.66 1.29 29.78
N GLN A 67 -3.48 2.61 29.76
CA GLN A 67 -4.59 3.58 29.72
C GLN A 67 -5.15 3.85 28.32
N LEU A 68 -4.45 3.42 27.27
CA LEU A 68 -4.96 3.55 25.90
C LEU A 68 -6.06 2.53 25.66
N SER A 69 -7.14 2.95 24.99
CA SER A 69 -8.19 2.03 24.54
C SER A 69 -7.64 1.00 23.55
N ASP A 70 -8.29 -0.16 23.45
CA ASP A 70 -7.91 -1.22 22.52
C ASP A 70 -7.82 -0.73 21.07
N ALA A 71 -8.70 0.18 20.67
CA ALA A 71 -8.67 0.80 19.35
C ALA A 71 -7.38 1.62 19.11
N LYS A 72 -6.96 2.42 20.10
CA LYS A 72 -5.71 3.19 20.01
C LYS A 72 -4.48 2.28 20.03
N GLN A 73 -4.48 1.26 20.88
CA GLN A 73 -3.40 0.27 20.90
C GLN A 73 -3.32 -0.49 19.58
N TYR A 74 -4.46 -0.83 18.98
CA TYR A 74 -4.55 -1.46 17.66
C TYR A 74 -3.93 -0.58 16.56
N GLU A 75 -4.31 0.71 16.50
CA GLU A 75 -3.75 1.66 15.54
C GLU A 75 -2.23 1.80 15.67
N ILE A 76 -1.72 1.98 16.89
CA ILE A 76 -0.27 2.16 17.12
C ILE A 76 0.51 0.90 16.75
N ARG A 77 -0.05 -0.28 17.02
CA ARG A 77 0.57 -1.56 16.62
C ARG A 77 0.63 -1.70 15.11
N LEU A 78 -0.43 -1.33 14.41
CA LEU A 78 -0.51 -1.46 12.96
C LEU A 78 0.31 -0.39 12.21
N ALA A 79 0.43 0.81 12.79
CA ALA A 79 1.20 1.91 12.22
C ALA A 79 2.63 1.50 11.89
N PHE A 80 3.29 0.70 12.74
CA PHE A 80 4.66 0.27 12.47
C PHE A 80 4.76 -0.62 11.21
N ASN A 81 3.86 -1.59 11.06
CA ASN A 81 3.78 -2.40 9.84
C ASN A 81 3.55 -1.56 8.58
N CYS A 82 2.61 -0.62 8.67
CA CYS A 82 2.29 0.30 7.58
C CYS A 82 3.51 1.17 7.21
N ALA A 83 4.26 1.65 8.20
CA ALA A 83 5.48 2.40 7.97
C ALA A 83 6.61 1.57 7.36
N VAL A 84 6.80 0.31 7.80
CA VAL A 84 7.78 -0.59 7.19
C VAL A 84 7.45 -0.82 5.71
N ASN A 85 6.18 -1.12 5.38
CA ASN A 85 5.77 -1.31 3.99
C ASN A 85 5.92 -0.04 3.16
N GLY A 86 5.54 1.11 3.73
CA GLY A 86 5.66 2.42 3.10
C GLY A 86 7.10 2.87 2.84
N ILE A 87 8.11 2.12 3.30
CA ILE A 87 9.52 2.32 2.92
C ILE A 87 9.95 1.20 1.98
N LEU A 88 9.72 -0.06 2.38
CA LEU A 88 10.25 -1.23 1.70
C LEU A 88 9.72 -1.40 0.27
N ALA A 89 8.39 -1.40 0.10
CA ALA A 89 7.80 -1.66 -1.22
C ALA A 89 8.12 -0.55 -2.24
N PRO A 90 8.02 0.76 -1.88
CA PRO A 90 8.48 1.83 -2.74
C PRO A 90 9.97 1.75 -3.10
N ALA A 91 10.85 1.44 -2.14
CA ALA A 91 12.29 1.33 -2.39
C ALA A 91 12.61 0.21 -3.39
N LEU A 92 11.91 -0.92 -3.31
CA LEU A 92 12.09 -2.06 -4.22
C LEU A 92 11.57 -1.77 -5.64
N VAL A 93 10.47 -1.02 -5.76
CA VAL A 93 9.88 -0.72 -7.06
C VAL A 93 10.52 0.50 -7.75
N TYR A 94 11.21 1.36 -7.01
CA TYR A 94 11.77 2.61 -7.52
C TYR A 94 12.60 2.46 -8.81
N PRO A 95 13.50 1.45 -8.95
CA PRO A 95 14.25 1.25 -10.18
C PRO A 95 13.39 0.88 -11.40
N ALA A 96 12.15 0.43 -11.18
CA ALA A 96 11.19 0.05 -12.22
C ALA A 96 10.27 1.21 -12.66
N LEU A 97 10.40 2.40 -12.06
CA LEU A 97 9.56 3.54 -12.36
C LEU A 97 9.99 4.23 -13.65
N THR A 98 9.03 4.48 -14.52
CA THR A 98 9.18 5.31 -15.70
C THR A 98 8.11 6.40 -15.69
N SER A 99 8.34 7.50 -16.41
CA SER A 99 7.34 8.57 -16.50
C SER A 99 6.12 8.17 -17.33
N THR A 100 6.30 7.30 -18.33
CA THR A 100 5.24 6.73 -19.17
C THR A 100 5.60 5.29 -19.55
N PRO A 101 4.63 4.46 -19.99
CA PRO A 101 4.92 3.21 -20.67
C PRO A 101 5.67 3.45 -22.00
N PRO A 102 6.32 2.42 -22.58
CA PRO A 102 6.88 2.52 -23.92
C PRO A 102 5.77 2.71 -24.96
N LEU A 103 6.09 3.40 -26.05
CA LEU A 103 5.18 3.56 -27.19
C LEU A 103 5.31 2.37 -28.14
N ASN A 104 4.18 1.93 -28.69
CA ASN A 104 4.15 0.98 -29.80
C ASN A 104 4.36 1.70 -31.15
N GLN A 105 4.38 0.94 -32.25
CA GLN A 105 4.55 1.46 -33.61
C GLN A 105 3.43 2.44 -34.04
N ASN A 106 2.26 2.36 -33.41
CA ASN A 106 1.10 3.22 -33.69
C ASN A 106 1.07 4.49 -32.80
N GLY A 107 2.11 4.73 -31.99
CA GLY A 107 2.17 5.87 -31.08
C GLY A 107 1.25 5.76 -29.85
N LEU A 108 0.73 4.57 -29.53
CA LEU A 108 -0.03 4.29 -28.32
C LEU A 108 0.87 3.70 -27.23
N TYR A 109 0.55 3.93 -25.97
CA TYR A 109 1.29 3.37 -24.85
C TYR A 109 1.02 1.87 -24.72
N ALA A 110 2.08 1.06 -24.66
CA ALA A 110 1.96 -0.38 -24.50
C ALA A 110 1.31 -0.73 -23.15
N THR A 111 0.33 -1.64 -23.19
CA THR A 111 -0.27 -2.23 -21.99
C THR A 111 0.41 -3.53 -21.61
N VAL A 112 1.22 -4.11 -22.49
CA VAL A 112 2.08 -5.26 -22.23
C VAL A 112 3.52 -4.91 -22.58
N PHE A 113 4.45 -5.05 -21.64
CA PHE A 113 5.88 -4.83 -21.88
C PHE A 113 6.73 -5.52 -20.81
N PRO A 114 8.00 -5.88 -21.10
CA PRO A 114 8.86 -6.54 -20.13
C PRO A 114 8.98 -5.75 -18.83
N ARG A 115 8.75 -6.41 -17.69
CA ARG A 115 8.90 -5.79 -16.37
C ARG A 115 10.33 -5.83 -15.84
N HIS A 116 10.66 -4.88 -14.98
CA HIS A 116 11.86 -4.90 -14.16
C HIS A 116 11.70 -5.84 -12.95
N GLU A 117 12.78 -6.42 -12.43
CA GLU A 117 12.74 -7.31 -11.26
C GLU A 117 12.13 -6.62 -10.02
N GLY A 118 12.45 -5.33 -9.84
CA GLY A 118 11.87 -4.47 -8.81
C GLY A 118 10.34 -4.38 -8.85
N SER A 119 9.70 -4.56 -10.01
CA SER A 119 8.23 -4.66 -10.10
C SER A 119 7.69 -5.86 -9.33
N VAL A 120 8.37 -7.00 -9.42
CA VAL A 120 8.00 -8.23 -8.71
C VAL A 120 8.22 -8.07 -7.23
N LEU A 121 9.41 -7.60 -6.85
CA LEU A 121 9.81 -7.47 -5.44
C LEU A 121 8.94 -6.43 -4.72
N GLY A 122 8.73 -5.26 -5.34
CA GLY A 122 7.87 -4.22 -4.79
C GLY A 122 6.41 -4.64 -4.71
N CYS A 123 5.88 -5.29 -5.76
CA CYS A 123 4.52 -5.81 -5.75
C CYS A 123 4.34 -6.89 -4.67
N ALA A 124 5.26 -7.86 -4.57
CA ALA A 124 5.21 -8.89 -3.55
C ALA A 124 5.29 -8.31 -2.13
N ALA A 125 6.14 -7.30 -1.91
CA ALA A 125 6.23 -6.59 -0.64
C ALA A 125 4.91 -5.92 -0.27
N SER A 126 4.35 -5.12 -1.17
CA SER A 126 3.08 -4.43 -0.93
C SER A 126 1.92 -5.41 -0.76
N VAL A 127 1.78 -6.41 -1.64
CA VAL A 127 0.72 -7.42 -1.55
C VAL A 127 0.84 -8.28 -0.29
N GLY A 128 2.05 -8.65 0.13
CA GLY A 128 2.28 -9.36 1.38
C GLY A 128 1.86 -8.55 2.60
N TYR A 129 2.20 -7.26 2.64
CA TYR A 129 1.68 -6.33 3.66
C TYR A 129 0.16 -6.23 3.63
N LEU A 130 -0.44 -5.99 2.46
CA LEU A 130 -1.88 -5.80 2.31
C LEU A 130 -2.66 -7.07 2.69
N LEU A 131 -2.15 -8.24 2.35
CA LEU A 131 -2.72 -9.53 2.76
C LEU A 131 -2.72 -9.66 4.28
N TYR A 132 -1.58 -9.37 4.90
CA TYR A 132 -1.48 -9.38 6.34
C TYR A 132 -2.43 -8.38 7.01
N ASP A 133 -2.49 -7.15 6.51
CA ASP A 133 -3.33 -6.09 7.06
C ASP A 133 -4.82 -6.41 6.90
N LEU A 134 -5.22 -6.95 5.74
CA LEU A 134 -6.56 -7.46 5.51
C LEU A 134 -6.94 -8.54 6.54
N LEU A 135 -6.08 -9.54 6.75
CA LEU A 135 -6.34 -10.59 7.75
C LEU A 135 -6.39 -10.01 9.17
N ALA A 136 -5.48 -9.09 9.50
CA ALA A 136 -5.48 -8.38 10.79
C ALA A 136 -6.78 -7.62 11.04
N MET A 137 -7.30 -6.92 10.03
CA MET A 137 -8.56 -6.20 10.10
C MET A 137 -9.75 -7.14 10.27
N LEU A 138 -9.79 -8.25 9.53
CA LEU A 138 -10.86 -9.24 9.61
C LEU A 138 -10.88 -9.94 10.97
N SER A 139 -9.72 -10.39 11.46
CA SER A 139 -9.61 -11.05 12.77
C SER A 139 -9.89 -10.11 13.95
N ASN A 140 -9.73 -8.79 13.75
CA ASN A 140 -9.99 -7.77 14.77
C ASN A 140 -11.16 -6.85 14.37
N PHE A 141 -12.17 -7.39 13.68
CA PHE A 141 -13.27 -6.63 13.06
C PHE A 141 -13.83 -5.51 13.94
N THR A 142 -14.27 -5.83 15.16
CA THR A 142 -14.88 -4.86 16.07
C THR A 142 -13.92 -3.75 16.47
N VAL A 143 -12.64 -4.08 16.72
CA VAL A 143 -11.61 -3.11 17.11
C VAL A 143 -11.23 -2.23 15.91
N SER A 144 -11.12 -2.83 14.72
CA SER A 144 -10.81 -2.13 13.48
C SER A 144 -11.91 -1.12 13.10
N ILE A 145 -13.18 -1.48 13.27
CA ILE A 145 -14.31 -0.53 13.08
C ILE A 145 -14.27 0.57 14.13
N LYS A 146 -13.98 0.27 15.40
CA LYS A 146 -13.87 1.30 16.45
C LYS A 146 -12.73 2.27 16.20
N ALA A 147 -11.62 1.80 15.64
CA ALA A 147 -10.47 2.63 15.28
C ALA A 147 -10.76 3.53 14.07
N ASN A 148 -11.26 2.95 12.97
CA ASN A 148 -11.32 3.64 11.68
C ASN A 148 -12.70 4.24 11.35
N GLY A 149 -13.77 3.72 11.96
CA GLY A 149 -15.15 3.93 11.53
C GLY A 149 -15.55 3.03 10.35
N VAL A 150 -16.86 2.82 10.17
CA VAL A 150 -17.43 1.85 9.22
C VAL A 150 -17.06 2.17 7.77
N VAL A 151 -17.09 3.45 7.37
CA VAL A 151 -16.80 3.86 5.99
C VAL A 151 -15.34 3.58 5.64
N ALA A 152 -14.39 4.04 6.47
CA ALA A 152 -12.98 3.83 6.24
C ALA A 152 -12.60 2.34 6.29
N TYR A 153 -13.19 1.58 7.22
CA TYR A 153 -13.03 0.13 7.29
C TYR A 153 -13.38 -0.53 5.95
N ASN A 154 -14.56 -0.25 5.39
CA ASN A 154 -14.96 -0.83 4.10
C ASN A 154 -14.06 -0.39 2.94
N LEU A 155 -13.64 0.88 2.92
CA LEU A 155 -12.71 1.38 1.91
C LEU A 155 -11.37 0.62 1.95
N TYR A 156 -10.83 0.39 3.14
CA TYR A 156 -9.58 -0.36 3.32
C TYR A 156 -9.72 -1.83 2.92
N ILE A 157 -10.83 -2.50 3.28
CA ILE A 157 -11.08 -3.89 2.84
C ILE A 157 -11.05 -3.99 1.32
N TRP A 158 -11.78 -3.14 0.61
CA TRP A 158 -11.81 -3.17 -0.85
C TRP A 158 -10.47 -2.73 -1.46
N HIS A 159 -9.83 -1.71 -0.90
CA HIS A 159 -8.50 -1.28 -1.32
C HIS A 159 -7.47 -2.41 -1.25
N HIS A 160 -7.46 -3.18 -0.16
CA HIS A 160 -6.55 -4.31 0.02
C HIS A 160 -6.94 -5.47 -0.90
N ALA A 161 -8.21 -5.89 -0.88
CA ALA A 161 -8.69 -7.04 -1.64
C ALA A 161 -8.45 -6.87 -3.15
N LEU A 162 -8.78 -5.71 -3.72
CA LEU A 162 -8.58 -5.45 -5.15
C LEU A 162 -7.08 -5.48 -5.52
N SER A 163 -6.22 -4.91 -4.68
CA SER A 163 -4.77 -4.91 -4.92
C SER A 163 -4.19 -6.33 -4.86
N ILE A 164 -4.60 -7.14 -3.86
CA ILE A 164 -4.19 -8.54 -3.72
C ILE A 164 -4.66 -9.38 -4.91
N MET A 165 -5.86 -9.12 -5.44
CA MET A 165 -6.40 -9.88 -6.57
C MET A 165 -5.75 -9.51 -7.90
N PHE A 166 -5.55 -8.21 -8.17
CA PHE A 166 -5.21 -7.75 -9.53
C PHE A 166 -3.72 -7.46 -9.74
N TRP A 167 -3.00 -6.96 -8.73
CA TRP A 167 -1.60 -6.57 -8.93
C TRP A 167 -0.68 -7.75 -9.21
N PRO A 168 -0.80 -8.91 -8.53
CA PRO A 168 -0.02 -10.10 -8.86
C PRO A 168 -0.23 -10.55 -10.31
N VAL A 169 -1.50 -10.60 -10.76
CA VAL A 169 -1.84 -11.02 -12.12
C VAL A 169 -1.22 -10.08 -13.15
N ALA A 170 -1.36 -8.77 -12.95
CA ALA A 170 -0.77 -7.74 -13.80
C ALA A 170 0.76 -7.91 -13.93
N VAL A 171 1.45 -8.01 -12.79
CA VAL A 171 2.92 -8.14 -12.76
C VAL A 171 3.39 -9.46 -13.35
N LEU A 172 2.82 -10.59 -12.96
CA LEU A 172 3.24 -11.91 -13.46
C LEU A 172 3.02 -12.06 -14.97
N HIS A 173 2.00 -11.40 -15.54
CA HIS A 173 1.69 -11.44 -16.97
C HIS A 173 2.24 -10.24 -17.76
N ASN A 174 3.14 -9.44 -17.18
CA ASN A 174 3.73 -8.26 -17.84
C ASN A 174 2.70 -7.26 -18.38
N SER A 175 1.49 -7.25 -17.80
CA SER A 175 0.36 -6.44 -18.26
C SER A 175 0.04 -5.34 -17.26
N PHE A 176 -0.14 -4.11 -17.73
CA PHE A 176 -0.44 -2.94 -16.91
C PHE A 176 0.57 -2.69 -15.77
N VAL A 177 1.79 -3.25 -15.87
CA VAL A 177 2.82 -3.19 -14.82
C VAL A 177 3.21 -1.76 -14.48
N PHE A 178 3.18 -0.86 -15.46
CA PHE A 178 3.38 0.57 -15.26
C PHE A 178 2.50 1.13 -14.14
N PHE A 179 1.20 0.79 -14.15
CA PHE A 179 0.26 1.27 -13.15
C PHE A 179 0.53 0.65 -11.78
N VAL A 180 0.77 -0.66 -11.74
CA VAL A 180 1.11 -1.35 -10.48
C VAL A 180 2.37 -0.76 -9.86
N ASN A 181 3.41 -0.48 -10.66
CA ASN A 181 4.65 0.11 -10.15
C ASN A 181 4.39 1.45 -9.46
N TRP A 182 3.62 2.33 -10.10
CA TRP A 182 3.25 3.62 -9.50
C TRP A 182 2.31 3.49 -8.30
N PHE A 183 1.39 2.52 -8.29
CA PHE A 183 0.55 2.27 -7.12
C PHE A 183 1.36 1.75 -5.93
N VAL A 184 2.31 0.83 -6.17
CA VAL A 184 3.26 0.38 -5.15
C VAL A 184 4.13 1.53 -4.66
N ALA A 185 4.65 2.36 -5.57
CA ALA A 185 5.46 3.53 -5.19
C ALA A 185 4.65 4.54 -4.35
N SER A 186 3.34 4.64 -4.59
CA SER A 186 2.46 5.53 -3.84
C SER A 186 2.32 5.15 -2.36
N GLU A 187 2.68 3.92 -1.98
CA GLU A 187 2.79 3.51 -0.58
C GLU A 187 3.85 4.30 0.20
N ALA A 188 4.73 5.06 -0.47
CA ALA A 188 5.68 5.96 0.18
C ALA A 188 5.02 6.93 1.17
N SER A 189 3.80 7.41 0.88
CA SER A 189 3.07 8.28 1.80
C SER A 189 2.55 7.55 3.05
N SER A 190 2.45 6.22 3.01
CA SER A 190 1.90 5.40 4.10
C SER A 190 2.77 5.46 5.35
N THR A 191 4.08 5.70 5.21
CA THR A 191 5.00 5.94 6.34
C THR A 191 4.59 7.14 7.19
N PHE A 192 4.34 8.28 6.56
CA PHE A 192 3.91 9.48 7.26
C PHE A 192 2.44 9.38 7.71
N LEU A 193 1.60 8.70 6.95
CA LEU A 193 0.21 8.41 7.36
C LEU A 193 0.17 7.60 8.66
N ALA A 194 1.00 6.56 8.75
CA ALA A 194 1.12 5.70 9.91
C ALA A 194 1.65 6.44 11.14
N ALA A 195 2.74 7.21 10.97
CA ALA A 195 3.26 8.07 12.03
C ALA A 195 2.21 9.08 12.51
N ARG A 196 1.48 9.70 11.58
CA ARG A 196 0.38 10.62 11.89
C ARG A 196 -0.73 9.93 12.69
N GLY A 197 -1.14 8.73 12.29
CA GLY A 197 -2.13 7.91 13.00
C GLY A 197 -1.69 7.61 14.43
N ALA A 198 -0.48 7.09 14.62
CA ALA A 198 0.05 6.80 15.95
C ALA A 198 0.10 8.05 16.85
N MET A 199 0.52 9.20 16.31
CA MET A 199 0.55 10.46 17.07
C MET A 199 -0.83 10.98 17.44
N LEU A 200 -1.85 10.75 16.60
CA LEU A 200 -3.24 11.03 16.94
C LEU A 200 -3.71 10.15 18.11
N SER A 201 -3.46 8.85 18.05
CA SER A 201 -3.84 7.90 19.11
C SER A 201 -3.16 8.25 20.45
N LEU A 202 -1.89 8.68 20.40
CA LEU A 202 -1.09 9.11 21.54
C LEU A 202 -1.41 10.53 22.06
N GLY A 203 -2.19 11.33 21.31
CA GLY A 203 -2.49 12.72 21.65
C GLY A 203 -1.33 13.70 21.44
N THR A 204 -0.32 13.35 20.63
CA THR A 204 0.90 14.15 20.43
C THR A 204 0.95 14.87 19.09
N ILE A 205 -0.12 14.80 18.29
CA ILE A 205 -0.15 15.36 16.92
C ILE A 205 0.10 16.87 16.85
N ASN A 206 -0.16 17.62 17.93
CA ASN A 206 0.00 19.08 17.99
C ASN A 206 1.40 19.53 18.50
N THR A 207 2.32 18.59 18.72
CA THR A 207 3.72 18.91 19.07
C THR A 207 4.51 19.36 17.83
N PRO A 208 5.70 19.99 17.97
CA PRO A 208 6.55 20.33 16.82
C PRO A 208 6.85 19.13 15.90
N VAL A 209 7.13 17.96 16.50
CA VAL A 209 7.30 16.71 15.76
C VAL A 209 6.01 16.31 15.03
N GLY A 210 4.86 16.46 15.68
CA GLY A 210 3.56 16.16 15.08
C GLY A 210 3.20 17.07 13.90
N VAL A 211 3.61 18.34 13.95
CA VAL A 211 3.51 19.26 12.81
C VAL A 211 4.42 18.81 11.67
N ALA A 212 5.68 18.44 11.96
CA ALA A 212 6.60 17.94 10.95
C ALA A 212 6.08 16.66 10.26
N VAL A 213 5.54 15.71 11.03
CA VAL A 213 4.92 14.49 10.49
C VAL A 213 3.71 14.81 9.59
N GLN A 214 2.87 15.77 9.99
CA GLN A 214 1.72 16.19 9.17
C GLN A 214 2.16 16.84 7.86
N LEU A 215 3.15 17.73 7.89
CA LEU A 215 3.69 18.34 6.68
C LEU A 215 4.36 17.29 5.78
N GLY A 216 5.10 16.36 6.37
CA GLY A 216 5.68 15.21 5.66
C GLY A 216 4.60 14.32 5.02
N PHE A 217 3.48 14.09 5.69
CA PHE A 217 2.34 13.38 5.11
C PHE A 217 1.76 14.12 3.90
N VAL A 218 1.50 15.42 4.01
CA VAL A 218 0.96 16.21 2.89
C VAL A 218 1.93 16.20 1.69
N ALA A 219 3.22 16.45 1.94
CA ALA A 219 4.24 16.48 0.90
C ALA A 219 4.40 15.10 0.23
N SER A 220 4.54 14.03 1.01
CA SER A 220 4.67 12.67 0.48
C SER A 220 3.42 12.23 -0.28
N PHE A 221 2.22 12.54 0.22
CA PHE A 221 0.97 12.24 -0.47
C PHE A 221 0.89 12.98 -1.80
N PHE A 222 1.16 14.28 -1.82
CA PHE A 222 1.15 15.06 -3.06
C PHE A 222 2.14 14.49 -4.08
N MET A 223 3.40 14.30 -3.69
CA MET A 223 4.46 13.86 -4.60
C MET A 223 4.22 12.45 -5.15
N SER A 224 3.81 11.51 -4.30
CA SER A 224 3.69 10.10 -4.68
C SER A 224 2.33 9.72 -5.28
N ARG A 225 1.28 10.50 -5.01
CA ARG A 225 -0.10 10.17 -5.44
C ARG A 225 -0.74 11.18 -6.37
N ILE A 226 -0.44 12.48 -6.25
CA ILE A 226 -1.15 13.54 -6.99
C ILE A 226 -0.31 14.07 -8.16
N TYR A 227 0.94 14.43 -7.89
CA TYR A 227 1.87 14.97 -8.89
C TYR A 227 2.06 14.04 -10.09
N VAL A 228 2.02 12.72 -9.85
CA VAL A 228 2.21 11.68 -10.86
C VAL A 228 0.97 11.41 -11.70
N MET A 229 -0.23 11.83 -11.24
CA MET A 229 -1.50 11.50 -11.89
C MET A 229 -1.62 11.95 -13.34
N PRO A 230 -1.14 13.14 -13.76
CA PRO A 230 -1.28 13.55 -15.16
C PRO A 230 -0.68 12.54 -16.14
N ASN A 231 0.51 12.00 -15.83
CA ASN A 231 1.15 10.97 -16.65
C ASN A 231 0.39 9.64 -16.60
N LEU A 232 -0.12 9.26 -15.43
CA LEU A 232 -0.93 8.04 -15.27
C LEU A 232 -2.22 8.12 -16.08
N ILE A 233 -2.95 9.24 -16.01
CA ILE A 233 -4.19 9.50 -16.77
C ILE A 233 -3.89 9.52 -18.27
N LYS A 234 -2.84 10.22 -18.70
CA LYS A 234 -2.39 10.22 -20.09
C LYS A 234 -2.10 8.80 -20.59
N SER A 235 -1.47 7.98 -19.75
CA SER A 235 -1.12 6.61 -20.09
C SER A 235 -2.33 5.69 -20.26
N ILE A 236 -3.43 5.94 -19.54
CA ILE A 236 -4.70 5.20 -19.69
C ILE A 236 -5.43 5.63 -20.96
N TYR A 237 -5.49 6.95 -21.19
CA TYR A 237 -6.23 7.52 -22.32
C TYR A 237 -5.63 7.09 -23.66
N TYR A 238 -4.30 7.09 -23.77
CA TYR A 238 -3.59 6.69 -24.98
C TYR A 238 -3.05 5.25 -24.90
N ALA A 239 -3.64 4.38 -24.07
CA ALA A 239 -3.22 2.99 -23.96
C ALA A 239 -3.61 2.19 -25.20
N ASP A 240 -2.72 1.29 -25.63
CA ASP A 240 -3.04 0.24 -26.61
C ASP A 240 -3.82 -0.89 -25.92
N TRP A 241 -5.14 -0.69 -25.85
CA TRP A 241 -6.06 -1.67 -25.26
C TRP A 241 -6.20 -2.96 -26.08
N GLY A 242 -5.66 -3.00 -27.31
CA GLY A 242 -5.70 -4.18 -28.17
C GLY A 242 -4.64 -5.23 -27.86
N GLN A 243 -3.62 -4.91 -27.05
CA GLN A 243 -2.53 -5.84 -26.71
C GLN A 243 -2.94 -6.94 -25.72
N VAL A 244 -4.06 -6.76 -25.02
CA VAL A 244 -4.60 -7.74 -24.08
C VAL A 244 -5.98 -8.20 -24.54
N PRO A 245 -6.42 -9.41 -24.16
CA PRO A 245 -7.78 -9.86 -24.43
C PRO A 245 -8.84 -8.89 -23.90
N ALA A 246 -9.98 -8.80 -24.58
CA ALA A 246 -11.04 -7.83 -24.27
C ALA A 246 -11.54 -7.91 -22.82
N TRP A 247 -11.64 -9.11 -22.25
CA TRP A 247 -12.06 -9.29 -20.85
C TRP A 247 -11.07 -8.65 -19.87
N GLN A 248 -9.76 -8.77 -20.14
CA GLN A 248 -8.70 -8.19 -19.31
C GLN A 248 -8.67 -6.67 -19.47
N ALA A 249 -8.83 -6.16 -20.69
CA ALA A 249 -8.97 -4.74 -20.96
C ALA A 249 -10.17 -4.15 -20.20
N ASN A 250 -11.32 -4.83 -20.19
CA ASN A 250 -12.52 -4.38 -19.48
C ASN A 250 -12.33 -4.35 -17.95
N ILE A 251 -11.70 -5.38 -17.38
CA ILE A 251 -11.34 -5.37 -15.96
C ILE A 251 -10.42 -4.19 -15.66
N ALA A 252 -9.36 -4.00 -16.45
CA ALA A 252 -8.38 -2.93 -16.24
C ALA A 252 -9.02 -1.53 -16.39
N ARG A 253 -9.93 -1.33 -17.34
CA ARG A 253 -10.68 -0.07 -17.48
C ARG A 253 -11.51 0.28 -16.24
N CYS A 254 -11.98 -0.73 -15.52
CA CYS A 254 -12.76 -0.52 -14.30
C CYS A 254 -11.90 -0.41 -13.05
N THR A 255 -10.78 -1.13 -12.97
CA THR A 255 -9.97 -1.23 -11.74
C THR A 255 -8.82 -0.24 -11.68
N VAL A 256 -8.14 0.01 -12.80
CA VAL A 256 -7.00 0.95 -12.86
C VAL A 256 -7.42 2.38 -12.48
N PRO A 257 -8.63 2.86 -12.81
CA PRO A 257 -9.04 4.18 -12.38
C PRO A 257 -9.30 4.34 -10.86
N LEU A 258 -9.61 3.26 -10.14
CA LEU A 258 -10.06 3.32 -8.75
C LEU A 258 -9.04 3.96 -7.80
N PRO A 259 -7.73 3.63 -7.86
CA PRO A 259 -6.72 4.32 -7.05
C PRO A 259 -6.66 5.83 -7.29
N PHE A 260 -6.93 6.33 -8.50
CA PHE A 260 -6.97 7.77 -8.76
C PHE A 260 -8.15 8.43 -8.06
N LEU A 261 -9.33 7.83 -8.18
CA LEU A 261 -10.54 8.35 -7.53
C LEU A 261 -10.37 8.38 -6.02
N LEU A 262 -9.76 7.32 -5.46
CA LEU A 262 -9.44 7.23 -4.05
C LEU A 262 -8.41 8.31 -3.63
N ASN A 263 -7.34 8.49 -4.41
CA ASN A 263 -6.33 9.51 -4.14
C ASN A 263 -6.91 10.93 -4.21
N ILE A 264 -7.79 11.22 -5.18
CA ILE A 264 -8.52 12.49 -5.28
C ILE A 264 -9.40 12.69 -4.04
N TYR A 265 -10.17 11.67 -3.65
CA TYR A 265 -11.03 11.73 -2.46
C TYR A 265 -10.21 12.11 -1.21
N TRP A 266 -9.10 11.41 -0.95
CA TRP A 266 -8.23 11.71 0.19
C TRP A 266 -7.56 13.08 0.10
N TRP A 267 -7.12 13.48 -1.10
CA TRP A 267 -6.55 14.80 -1.32
C TRP A 267 -7.54 15.91 -0.99
N MET A 268 -8.80 15.76 -1.40
CA MET A 268 -9.85 16.72 -1.05
C MET A 268 -10.10 16.77 0.46
N MET A 269 -9.97 15.65 1.19
CA MET A 269 -10.04 15.67 2.66
C MET A 269 -8.86 16.42 3.30
N ILE A 270 -7.64 16.22 2.77
CA ILE A 270 -6.44 16.94 3.21
C ILE A 270 -6.63 18.44 2.99
N LEU A 271 -7.01 18.86 1.79
CA LEU A 271 -7.25 20.26 1.45
C LEU A 271 -8.33 20.90 2.33
N ARG A 272 -9.45 20.19 2.56
CA ARG A 272 -10.50 20.66 3.48
C ARG A 272 -10.00 20.83 4.91
N SER A 273 -9.11 19.96 5.37
CA SER A 273 -8.51 20.05 6.71
C SER A 273 -7.56 21.24 6.80
N MET A 274 -6.72 21.46 5.78
CA MET A 274 -5.84 22.63 5.68
C MET A 274 -6.64 23.93 5.64
N TYR A 275 -7.69 23.98 4.82
CA TYR A 275 -8.58 25.15 4.74
C TYR A 275 -9.19 25.51 6.09
N LYS A 276 -9.65 24.52 6.86
CA LYS A 276 -10.18 24.74 8.22
C LYS A 276 -9.12 25.29 9.18
N VAL A 277 -7.86 24.89 9.06
CA VAL A 277 -6.77 25.40 9.92
C VAL A 277 -6.42 26.83 9.57
N ILE A 278 -6.35 27.17 8.28
CA ILE A 278 -5.93 28.50 7.80
C ILE A 278 -7.05 29.53 7.94
N PHE A 279 -8.28 29.16 7.56
CA PHE A 279 -9.40 30.10 7.42
C PHE A 279 -10.56 29.83 8.39
N GLY A 280 -10.49 28.77 9.18
CA GLY A 280 -11.53 28.46 10.16
C GLY A 280 -11.56 29.49 11.28
N LYS A 281 -12.69 30.17 11.47
CA LYS A 281 -12.91 31.01 12.66
C LYS A 281 -12.72 30.15 13.91
N LYS A 282 -11.83 30.54 14.83
CA LYS A 282 -11.81 30.00 16.19
C LYS A 282 -13.21 30.22 16.78
N ARG A 283 -14.00 29.15 16.91
CA ARG A 283 -15.21 29.21 17.74
C ARG A 283 -14.73 29.57 19.14
N GLY A 284 -15.00 30.81 19.55
CA GLY A 284 -14.58 31.35 20.83
C GLY A 284 -14.93 30.38 21.96
N GLY A 285 -13.93 30.04 22.77
CA GLY A 285 -14.16 29.35 24.03
C GLY A 285 -15.05 30.22 24.89
N LYS A 286 -16.34 29.86 25.00
CA LYS A 286 -17.12 30.27 26.15
C LYS A 286 -16.56 29.49 27.33
N GLY A 287 -15.78 30.19 28.15
CA GLY A 287 -15.27 29.69 29.41
C GLY A 287 -16.41 29.09 30.24
N LYS A 288 -16.12 27.94 30.84
CA LYS A 288 -16.82 27.54 32.06
C LYS A 288 -16.61 28.68 33.06
N LYS A 289 -17.65 29.49 33.29
CA LYS A 289 -17.69 30.31 34.50
C LYS A 289 -17.72 29.33 35.66
N ALA A 290 -16.73 29.47 36.54
CA ALA A 290 -16.84 28.99 37.89
C ALA A 290 -18.05 29.66 38.54
N ALA A 291 -18.94 28.85 39.10
CA ALA A 291 -19.89 29.18 40.15
C ALA A 291 -20.01 27.90 40.99
#